data_AF-D2B710-F1
#
_entry.id   AF-D2B710-F1
#
_cell.length_a   1.000
_cell.length_b   1.000
_cell.length_c   1.000
_cell.angle_alpha   90.00
_cell.angle_beta   90.00
_cell.angle_gamma   90.00
#
_symmetry.space_group_name_H-M   'P 1'
#
loop_
_entity.id
_entity.type
_entity.pdbx_description
1 polymer ?
#
loop_
_entity_poly.entity_id
_entity_poly.type
_entity_poly.pdbx_seq_one_letter_code
_entity_poly.pdbx_strand_id
1 'polypeptide(L)'
;MITRRRIGAIALAVALATVTGSAVAAPVSATSASALGCQSTYATLNTYGGPLSWNCHGSHTIAPSISASFSAGGWSGAVYSIEYAPRYFCDGDSFGLGDRKVYEVYLNETKPARCK
;
A
#
# COMPACT_ATOMS: atom_id res chain seq x y z
N MET A 1 -47.35 -63.57 7.07
CA MET A 1 -47.50 -62.59 8.17
C MET A 1 -47.45 -61.18 7.57
N ILE A 2 -48.48 -60.36 7.87
CA ILE A 2 -48.46 -58.91 8.18
C ILE A 2 -47.80 -57.96 7.14
N THR A 3 -48.33 -56.83 6.66
CA THR A 3 -49.58 -56.05 6.79
C THR A 3 -49.43 -54.84 5.82
N ARG A 4 -50.52 -54.45 5.13
CA ARG A 4 -50.99 -53.09 4.72
C ARG A 4 -49.99 -51.89 4.80
N ARG A 5 -49.97 -50.83 3.98
CA ARG A 5 -51.06 -49.96 3.44
C ARG A 5 -50.43 -48.66 2.86
N ARG A 6 -51.22 -47.95 2.05
CA ARG A 6 -51.34 -46.47 1.86
C ARG A 6 -50.24 -45.76 1.06
N ILE A 7 -50.56 -45.24 -0.14
CA ILE A 7 -51.15 -43.91 -0.46
C ILE A 7 -50.26 -42.75 -0.01
N GLY A 8 -49.71 -42.03 -0.98
CA GLY A 8 -49.32 -40.62 -0.91
C GLY A 8 -49.35 -40.10 -2.36
N ALA A 9 -50.45 -39.51 -2.82
CA ALA A 9 -50.90 -38.13 -2.58
C ALA A 9 -50.06 -37.09 -3.33
N ILE A 10 -50.78 -36.43 -4.24
CA ILE A 10 -50.46 -35.34 -5.17
C ILE A 10 -50.21 -34.03 -4.41
N ALA A 11 -49.34 -33.16 -4.93
CA ALA A 11 -49.50 -31.69 -5.04
C ALA A 11 -48.18 -31.09 -5.54
N LEU A 12 -48.07 -30.61 -6.79
CA LEU A 12 -48.56 -29.36 -7.39
C LEU A 12 -47.93 -28.08 -6.80
N ALA A 13 -47.40 -27.29 -7.75
CA ALA A 13 -46.55 -26.10 -7.66
C ALA A 13 -47.07 -24.91 -6.84
N VAL A 14 -46.14 -24.02 -6.41
CA VAL A 14 -46.27 -22.56 -6.55
C VAL A 14 -44.86 -21.95 -6.64
N ALA A 15 -44.60 -21.17 -7.69
CA ALA A 15 -43.44 -20.28 -7.81
C ALA A 15 -43.76 -18.91 -7.20
N LEU A 16 -42.85 -18.35 -6.39
CA LEU A 16 -42.82 -16.91 -6.09
C LEU A 16 -41.43 -16.38 -6.42
N ALA A 17 -41.38 -15.52 -7.44
CA ALA A 17 -40.21 -14.75 -7.80
C ALA A 17 -39.99 -13.61 -6.79
N THR A 18 -38.92 -13.68 -6.02
CA THR A 18 -38.41 -12.55 -5.25
C THR A 18 -37.48 -11.73 -6.15
N VAL A 19 -37.97 -10.59 -6.64
CA VAL A 19 -37.11 -9.52 -7.16
C VAL A 19 -36.39 -8.92 -5.95
N THR A 20 -35.18 -9.39 -5.67
CA THR A 20 -34.28 -8.73 -4.71
C THR A 20 -33.65 -7.53 -5.41
N GLY A 21 -34.14 -6.34 -5.07
CA GLY A 21 -33.50 -5.08 -5.48
C GLY A 21 -32.03 -5.06 -5.05
N SER A 22 -31.15 -4.73 -5.98
CA SER A 22 -29.72 -4.56 -5.72
C SER A 22 -29.54 -3.39 -4.73
N ALA A 23 -29.19 -3.71 -3.48
CA ALA A 23 -28.69 -2.72 -2.54
C ALA A 23 -27.35 -2.20 -3.08
N VAL A 24 -27.36 -1.04 -3.72
CA VAL A 24 -26.13 -0.29 -4.03
C VAL A 24 -25.54 0.15 -2.69
N ALA A 25 -24.42 -0.47 -2.30
CA ALA A 25 -23.64 -0.02 -1.15
C ALA A 25 -23.27 1.45 -1.37
N ALA A 26 -23.67 2.31 -0.43
CA ALA A 26 -23.28 3.72 -0.47
C ALA A 26 -21.74 3.83 -0.43
N PRO A 27 -21.14 4.76 -1.17
CA PRO A 27 -19.70 4.97 -1.11
C PRO A 27 -19.34 5.40 0.31
N VAL A 28 -18.57 4.58 1.02
CA VAL A 28 -17.89 5.01 2.25
C VAL A 28 -16.93 6.12 1.84
N SER A 29 -17.18 7.33 2.35
CA SER A 29 -16.26 8.45 2.20
C SER A 29 -14.86 7.99 2.57
N ALA A 30 -13.91 8.13 1.65
CA ALA A 30 -12.52 7.81 1.92
C ALA A 30 -12.05 8.74 3.04
N THR A 31 -11.90 8.20 4.24
CA THR A 31 -11.25 8.92 5.34
C THR A 31 -9.87 9.30 4.84
N SER A 32 -9.60 10.60 4.72
CA SER A 32 -8.28 11.12 4.38
C SER A 32 -7.28 10.50 5.35
N ALA A 33 -6.29 9.76 4.84
CA ALA A 33 -5.25 9.21 5.69
C ALA A 33 -4.58 10.38 6.42
N SER A 34 -4.52 10.30 7.75
CA SER A 34 -3.86 11.33 8.56
C SER A 34 -2.39 11.48 8.12
N ALA A 35 -1.95 12.73 8.02
CA ALA A 35 -0.56 13.05 7.76
C ALA A 35 0.37 12.41 8.81
N LEU A 36 1.38 11.66 8.37
CA LEU A 36 2.32 10.93 9.22
C LEU A 36 3.26 11.86 10.00
N GLY A 37 3.37 13.15 9.64
CA GLY A 37 4.18 14.12 10.38
C GLY A 37 5.67 13.75 10.41
N CYS A 38 6.28 13.78 11.59
CA CYS A 38 7.59 13.18 11.85
C CYS A 38 7.41 11.89 12.67
N GLN A 39 8.18 10.86 12.34
CA GLN A 39 8.13 9.54 12.95
C GLN A 39 9.36 9.29 13.85
N SER A 40 9.29 8.25 14.68
CA SER A 40 10.45 7.74 15.44
C SER A 40 11.41 6.91 14.59
N THR A 41 10.97 6.48 13.40
CA THR A 41 11.73 5.66 12.47
C THR A 41 12.32 6.51 11.34
N TYR A 42 13.47 6.09 10.82
CA TYR A 42 14.27 6.85 9.86
C TYR A 42 14.37 6.13 8.52
N ALA A 43 14.09 6.85 7.45
CA ALA A 43 14.58 6.47 6.12
C ALA A 43 16.07 6.78 6.04
N THR A 44 16.90 5.84 5.60
CA THR A 44 18.36 5.98 5.56
C THR A 44 18.90 5.71 4.16
N LEU A 45 19.66 6.67 3.63
CA LEU A 45 20.44 6.55 2.41
C LEU A 45 21.92 6.33 2.76
N ASN A 46 22.49 5.21 2.34
CA ASN A 46 23.91 4.93 2.56
C ASN A 46 24.73 5.48 1.38
N THR A 47 25.34 6.64 1.59
CA THR A 47 26.26 7.25 0.63
C THR A 47 27.70 6.85 0.92
N TYR A 48 28.58 6.98 -0.07
CA TYR A 48 30.02 6.77 0.14
C TYR A 48 30.64 7.83 1.08
N GLY A 49 29.98 8.97 1.28
CA GLY A 49 30.39 10.00 2.24
C GLY A 49 29.83 9.79 3.66
N GLY A 50 29.02 8.75 3.87
CA GLY A 50 28.34 8.45 5.13
C GLY A 50 26.82 8.31 4.98
N PRO A 51 26.14 7.74 5.98
CA PRO A 51 24.70 7.60 5.97
C PRO A 51 24.01 8.96 6.16
N LEU A 52 22.91 9.17 5.43
CA LEU A 52 22.00 10.29 5.61
C LEU A 52 20.64 9.73 6.03
N SER A 53 20.04 10.29 7.07
CA SER A 53 18.80 9.77 7.67
C SER A 53 17.76 10.86 7.87
N TRP A 54 16.50 10.54 7.59
CA TRP A 54 15.37 11.46 7.71
C TRP A 54 14.17 10.79 8.36
N ASN A 55 13.48 11.53 9.22
CA ASN A 55 12.32 11.04 9.97
C ASN A 55 11.10 11.96 9.87
N CYS A 56 11.09 12.90 8.92
CA CYS A 56 9.94 13.77 8.66
C CYS A 56 9.56 13.67 7.19
N HIS A 57 8.26 13.73 6.90
CA HIS A 57 7.77 13.79 5.52
C HIS A 57 8.35 15.00 4.77
N GLY A 58 8.29 14.96 3.44
CA GLY A 58 8.73 16.05 2.57
C GLY A 58 9.90 15.66 1.66
N SER A 59 10.38 16.67 0.93
CA SER A 59 11.54 16.56 0.03
C SER A 59 12.82 16.83 0.80
N HIS A 60 13.76 15.91 0.70
CA HIS A 60 15.09 16.01 1.30
C HIS A 60 16.13 16.07 0.18
N THR A 61 16.40 17.29 -0.30
CA THR A 61 17.42 17.55 -1.31
C THR A 61 18.81 17.49 -0.71
N ILE A 62 19.74 16.84 -1.40
CA ILE A 62 21.14 16.69 -1.00
C ILE A 62 22.07 17.05 -2.16
N ALA A 63 23.32 17.37 -1.83
CA ALA A 63 24.36 17.43 -2.86
C ALA A 63 24.47 16.05 -3.53
N PRO A 64 24.46 15.97 -4.88
CA PRO A 64 24.47 14.69 -5.58
C PRO A 64 25.61 13.79 -5.13
N SER A 65 25.25 12.63 -4.57
CA SER A 65 26.20 11.73 -3.91
C SER A 65 26.04 10.29 -4.40
N ILE A 66 27.15 9.63 -4.67
CA ILE A 66 27.17 8.21 -5.02
C ILE A 66 26.65 7.43 -3.81
N SER A 67 25.60 6.65 -4.05
CA SER A 67 24.85 5.94 -3.01
C SER A 67 24.78 4.45 -3.30
N ALA A 68 25.09 3.65 -2.28
CA ALA A 68 25.14 2.20 -2.39
C ALA A 68 23.77 1.56 -2.16
N SER A 69 23.02 2.02 -1.15
CA SER A 69 21.74 1.43 -0.76
C SER A 69 20.82 2.43 -0.06
N PHE A 70 19.54 2.07 0.02
CA PHE A 70 18.52 2.81 0.72
C PHE A 70 17.65 1.86 1.56
N SER A 71 17.20 2.35 2.73
CA SER A 71 16.24 1.68 3.59
C SER A 71 15.13 2.64 4.00
N ALA A 72 13.88 2.21 3.89
CA ALA A 72 12.72 3.07 4.06
C ALA A 72 12.34 3.34 5.52
N GLY A 73 12.60 2.40 6.44
CA GLY A 73 12.40 2.54 7.88
C GLY A 73 11.09 3.24 8.30
N GLY A 74 9.93 2.69 7.93
CA GLY A 74 8.62 3.28 8.25
C GLY A 74 8.03 4.17 7.15
N TRP A 75 8.83 4.55 6.14
CA TRP A 75 8.41 5.50 5.12
C TRP A 75 7.99 4.87 3.81
N SER A 76 7.23 5.61 3.02
CA SER A 76 6.98 5.28 1.62
C SER A 76 7.23 6.54 0.81
N GLY A 77 7.76 6.40 -0.40
CA GLY A 77 8.35 7.57 -1.05
C GLY A 77 8.94 7.30 -2.42
N ALA A 78 9.85 8.19 -2.81
CA ALA A 78 10.66 8.07 -4.01
C ALA A 78 12.10 8.50 -3.74
N VAL A 79 13.05 7.77 -4.32
CA VAL A 79 14.46 8.18 -4.41
C VAL A 79 14.72 8.69 -5.82
N TYR A 80 15.25 9.90 -5.94
CA TYR A 80 15.57 10.53 -7.21
C TYR A 80 17.07 10.51 -7.45
N SER A 81 17.46 10.00 -8.62
CA SER A 81 18.83 9.94 -9.09
C SER A 81 18.99 10.74 -10.37
N ILE A 82 20.20 11.23 -10.63
CA ILE A 82 20.49 11.99 -11.86
C ILE A 82 20.40 11.09 -13.10
N GLU A 83 20.87 9.84 -12.99
CA GLU A 83 21.07 8.97 -14.16
C GLU A 83 19.84 8.12 -14.51
N TYR A 84 18.85 8.01 -13.62
CA TYR A 84 17.74 7.08 -13.76
C TYR A 84 16.41 7.66 -13.31
N ALA A 85 15.32 7.06 -13.81
CA ALA A 85 13.97 7.36 -13.36
C ALA A 85 13.83 7.20 -11.83
N PRO A 86 12.92 7.95 -11.20
CA PRO A 86 12.68 7.87 -9.76
C PRO A 86 12.33 6.45 -9.34
N ARG A 87 12.93 5.99 -8.24
CA ARG A 87 12.62 4.69 -7.66
C ARG A 87 11.63 4.85 -6.52
N TYR A 88 10.41 4.40 -6.74
CA TYR A 88 9.38 4.38 -5.70
C TYR A 88 9.62 3.24 -4.71
N PHE A 89 9.27 3.47 -3.45
CA PHE A 89 9.38 2.48 -2.39
C PHE A 89 8.21 2.58 -1.40
N CYS A 90 8.00 1.48 -0.69
CA CYS A 90 7.02 1.29 0.35
C CYS A 90 7.68 1.07 1.72
N ASP A 91 6.85 0.95 2.75
CA ASP A 91 7.32 0.72 4.11
C ASP A 91 8.15 -0.56 4.21
N GLY A 92 9.22 -0.51 5.01
CA GLY A 92 10.13 -1.63 5.23
C GLY A 92 11.07 -1.95 4.05
N ASP A 93 10.84 -1.36 2.87
CA ASP A 93 11.67 -1.63 1.71
C ASP A 93 13.14 -1.30 1.96
N SER A 94 14.01 -2.18 1.50
CA SER A 94 15.44 -1.96 1.47
C SER A 94 16.01 -2.48 0.16
N PHE A 95 16.83 -1.68 -0.51
CA PHE A 95 17.35 -2.03 -1.83
C PHE A 95 18.71 -1.40 -2.12
N GLY A 96 19.48 -2.11 -2.96
CA GLY A 96 20.69 -1.56 -3.57
C GLY A 96 20.35 -0.52 -4.62
N LEU A 97 21.15 0.54 -4.65
CA LEU A 97 21.10 1.59 -5.66
C LEU A 97 22.10 1.35 -6.78
N GLY A 98 23.16 0.57 -6.55
CA GLY A 98 24.18 0.28 -7.58
C GLY A 98 24.96 1.54 -7.96
N ASP A 99 25.43 2.26 -6.95
CA ASP A 99 26.33 3.41 -7.07
C ASP A 99 25.75 4.58 -7.87
N ARG A 100 24.46 4.84 -7.72
CA ARG A 100 23.74 5.96 -8.36
C ARG A 100 24.00 7.27 -7.65
N LYS A 101 24.00 8.38 -8.39
CA LYS A 101 24.03 9.73 -7.81
C LYS A 101 22.62 10.16 -7.43
N VAL A 102 22.31 10.03 -6.15
CA VAL A 102 21.04 10.49 -5.56
C VAL A 102 21.16 11.97 -5.24
N TYR A 103 20.14 12.75 -5.61
CA TYR A 103 20.05 14.19 -5.29
C TYR A 103 18.84 14.52 -4.42
N GLU A 104 17.86 13.63 -4.31
CA GLU A 104 16.67 13.87 -3.50
C GLU A 104 16.05 12.55 -3.00
N VAL A 105 15.57 12.57 -1.75
CA VAL A 105 14.68 11.55 -1.20
C VAL A 105 13.37 12.23 -0.80
N TYR A 106 12.25 11.78 -1.35
CA TYR A 106 10.93 12.28 -0.99
C TYR A 106 10.19 11.27 -0.12
N LEU A 107 9.78 11.70 1.06
CA LEU A 107 9.01 10.91 2.03
C LEU A 107 7.55 11.37 2.01
N ASN A 108 6.62 10.48 1.65
CA ASN A 108 5.21 10.85 1.55
C ASN A 108 4.63 11.18 2.93
N GLU A 109 3.76 12.18 2.95
CA GLU A 109 2.97 12.55 4.13
C GLU A 109 1.93 11.47 4.48
N THR A 110 1.47 10.67 3.52
CA THR A 110 0.53 9.56 3.75
C THR A 110 0.99 8.29 3.02
N LYS A 111 0.51 7.12 3.46
CA LYS A 111 0.81 5.87 2.76
C LYS A 111 0.13 5.86 1.38
N PRO A 112 0.89 5.84 0.27
CA PRO A 112 0.30 5.90 -1.05
C PRO A 112 -0.45 4.59 -1.35
N ALA A 113 -1.46 4.66 -2.23
CA ALA A 113 -2.31 3.50 -2.55
C ALA A 113 -1.53 2.28 -3.09
N ARG A 114 -0.37 2.50 -3.71
CA ARG A 114 0.53 1.44 -4.19
C ARG A 114 1.21 0.63 -3.07
N CYS A 115 1.16 1.11 -1.83
CA CYS A 115 1.79 0.52 -0.66
C CYS A 115 0.76 0.00 0.36
N LYS A 116 -0.44 -0.35 -0.12
CA LYS A 116 -1.54 -0.93 0.67
C LYS A 116 -1.59 -2.44 0.54
#